data_AF-A0A7K1GIA5-F1
#
_entry.id   AF-A0A7K1GIA5-F1
#
_cell.length_a   1.000
_cell.length_b   1.000
_cell.length_c   1.000
_cell.angle_alpha   90.00
_cell.angle_beta   90.00
_cell.angle_gamma   90.00
#
_symmetry.space_group_name_H-M   'P 1'
#
loop_
_entity.id
_entity.type
_entity.pdbx_description
1 polymer ?
#
loop_
_entity_poly.entity_id
_entity_poly.type
_entity_poly.pdbx_seq_one_letter_code
_entity_poly.pdbx_strand_id
1 'polypeptide(L)'
;MASEGTHQSNTKKIWTVFAILSIITLVEVVLGIIKPESLHQVYIYGLSLLNYIFIILTIAKAYYIMWSFMHLEHEKKSFQWSVAGVLGFLCVYLITLVLIEGNYIYDVFQSSQYKWIF
;
A
#
# COMPACT_ATOMS: atom_id res chain seq x y z
N MET A 1 -17.43 -4.22 48.73
CA MET A 1 -17.09 -5.20 47.67
C MET A 1 -16.39 -4.42 46.58
N ALA A 2 -15.15 -4.80 46.27
CA ALA A 2 -14.18 -3.98 45.56
C ALA A 2 -14.59 -3.68 44.11
N SER A 3 -14.25 -2.46 43.68
CA SER A 3 -14.26 -1.96 42.31
C SER A 3 -13.33 -2.79 41.43
N GLU A 4 -13.85 -3.52 40.44
CA GLU A 4 -13.06 -4.04 39.33
C GLU A 4 -13.24 -3.12 38.12
N GLY A 5 -12.31 -2.17 38.00
CA GLY A 5 -12.21 -1.28 36.85
C GLY A 5 -11.86 -2.07 35.59
N THR A 6 -12.82 -2.21 34.69
CA THR A 6 -12.64 -2.72 33.34
C THR A 6 -11.80 -1.73 32.51
N HIS A 7 -10.48 -1.80 32.65
CA HIS A 7 -9.55 -1.17 31.72
C HIS A 7 -9.55 -1.96 30.41
N GLN A 8 -10.46 -1.63 29.49
CA GLN A 8 -10.43 -2.16 28.13
C GLN A 8 -9.10 -1.79 27.46
N SER A 9 -8.23 -2.78 27.29
CA SER A 9 -6.88 -2.59 26.77
C SER A 9 -6.91 -2.38 25.25
N ASN A 10 -6.71 -1.14 24.82
CA ASN A 10 -6.46 -0.78 23.41
C ASN A 10 -5.26 -1.54 22.82
N THR A 11 -4.34 -2.04 23.65
CA THR A 11 -3.19 -2.87 23.24
C THR A 11 -3.61 -4.14 22.50
N LYS A 12 -4.71 -4.79 22.90
CA LYS A 12 -5.22 -5.98 22.18
C LYS A 12 -5.65 -5.64 20.75
N LYS A 13 -6.33 -4.50 20.56
CA LYS A 13 -6.76 -4.04 19.24
C LYS A 13 -5.56 -3.75 18.33
N ILE A 14 -4.55 -3.07 18.87
CA ILE A 14 -3.31 -2.75 18.16
C ILE A 14 -2.60 -4.03 17.69
N TRP A 15 -2.46 -5.03 18.57
CA TRP A 15 -1.78 -6.28 18.22
C TRP A 15 -2.54 -7.09 17.16
N THR A 16 -3.88 -7.10 17.22
CA THR A 16 -4.72 -7.71 16.18
C THR A 16 -4.53 -7.03 14.83
N VAL A 17 -4.61 -5.70 14.78
CA VAL A 17 -4.45 -4.96 13.51
C VAL A 17 -3.02 -5.08 12.98
N PHE A 18 -2.01 -5.07 13.85
CA PHE A 18 -0.62 -5.33 13.48
C PHE A 18 -0.46 -6.70 12.80
N ALA A 19 -1.03 -7.76 13.37
CA ALA A 19 -0.95 -9.09 12.77
C ALA A 19 -1.64 -9.16 11.40
N ILE A 20 -2.83 -8.57 11.26
CA ILE A 20 -3.55 -8.49 9.98
C ILE A 20 -2.70 -7.74 8.95
N LEU A 21 -2.16 -6.58 9.33
CA LEU A 21 -1.35 -5.75 8.45
C LEU A 21 -0.06 -6.47 8.03
N SER A 22 0.57 -7.21 8.96
CA SER A 22 1.77 -8.01 8.68
C SER A 22 1.49 -9.16 7.71
N ILE A 23 0.31 -9.79 7.79
CA ILE A 23 -0.06 -10.86 6.86
C ILE A 23 -0.31 -10.26 5.48
N ILE A 24 -1.03 -9.13 5.40
CA ILE A 24 -1.27 -8.42 4.13
C ILE A 24 0.05 -8.05 3.46
N THR A 25 0.99 -7.47 4.20
CA THR A 25 2.31 -7.10 3.66
C THR A 25 3.14 -8.30 3.25
N LEU A 26 3.08 -9.40 4.00
CA LEU A 26 3.78 -10.63 3.64
C LEU A 26 3.22 -11.19 2.31
N VAL A 27 1.89 -11.25 2.18
CA VAL A 27 1.23 -11.71 0.95
C VAL A 27 1.63 -10.85 -0.25
N GLU A 28 1.67 -9.52 -0.09
CA GLU A 28 2.15 -8.63 -1.14
C GLU A 28 3.59 -8.92 -1.53
N VAL A 29 4.52 -9.02 -0.58
CA VAL A 29 5.93 -9.31 -0.90
C VAL A 29 6.07 -10.65 -1.60
N VAL A 30 5.36 -11.69 -1.14
CA VAL A 30 5.35 -13.02 -1.78
C VAL A 30 4.82 -12.93 -3.21
N LEU A 31 3.70 -12.25 -3.43
CA LEU A 31 3.14 -12.04 -4.77
C LEU A 31 4.08 -11.22 -5.66
N GLY A 32 4.81 -10.26 -5.09
CA GLY A 32 5.77 -9.41 -5.80
C GLY A 32 7.06 -10.12 -6.19
N ILE A 33 7.45 -11.16 -5.47
CA ILE A 33 8.60 -12.01 -5.80
C ILE A 33 8.19 -13.08 -6.82
N ILE A 34 7.10 -13.81 -6.54
CA ILE A 34 6.68 -14.94 -7.37
C ILE A 34 6.13 -14.46 -8.72
N LYS A 35 5.46 -13.30 -8.76
CA LYS A 35 4.84 -12.71 -9.96
C LYS A 35 4.17 -13.77 -10.85
N PRO A 36 3.13 -14.45 -10.34
CA PRO A 36 2.51 -15.56 -11.07
C PRO A 36 2.05 -15.12 -12.46
N GLU A 37 2.38 -15.91 -13.48
CA GLU A 37 2.11 -15.58 -14.88
C GLU A 37 0.63 -15.28 -15.14
N SER A 38 -0.27 -15.97 -14.46
CA SER A 38 -1.73 -15.76 -14.54
C SER A 38 -2.18 -14.36 -14.10
N LEU A 39 -1.43 -13.66 -13.24
CA LEU A 39 -1.73 -12.29 -12.82
C LEU A 39 -0.87 -11.25 -13.55
N HIS A 40 0.29 -11.64 -14.06
CA HIS A 40 1.18 -10.72 -14.76
C HIS A 40 0.82 -10.56 -16.25
N GLN A 41 0.34 -11.63 -16.89
CA GLN A 41 0.01 -11.62 -18.33
C GLN A 41 -1.40 -11.12 -18.64
N VAL A 42 -2.23 -10.89 -17.61
CA VAL A 42 -3.55 -10.28 -17.78
C VAL A 42 -3.41 -8.77 -17.65
N TYR A 43 -3.50 -8.09 -18.79
CA TYR A 43 -3.43 -6.63 -18.86
C TYR A 43 -4.83 -6.03 -18.96
N ILE A 44 -5.14 -5.11 -18.06
CA ILE A 44 -6.38 -4.32 -18.07
C ILE A 44 -5.95 -2.86 -18.16
N TYR A 45 -6.45 -2.12 -19.16
CA TYR A 45 -6.09 -0.71 -19.41
C TYR A 45 -4.57 -0.42 -19.42
N GLY A 46 -3.76 -1.36 -19.92
CA GLY A 46 -2.30 -1.19 -20.05
C GLY A 46 -1.49 -1.48 -18.78
N LEU A 47 -2.13 -1.85 -17.68
CA LEU A 47 -1.46 -2.28 -16.43
C LEU A 47 -1.74 -3.77 -16.19
N SER A 48 -0.73 -4.49 -15.68
CA SER A 48 -0.94 -5.90 -15.28
C SER A 48 -1.91 -5.99 -14.10
N LEU A 49 -2.71 -7.05 -14.03
CA LEU A 49 -3.63 -7.31 -12.92
C LEU A 49 -2.89 -7.33 -11.57
N LEU A 50 -1.65 -7.81 -11.57
CA LEU A 50 -0.75 -7.76 -10.43
C LEU A 50 -0.59 -6.32 -9.89
N ASN A 51 -0.33 -5.33 -10.75
CA ASN A 51 -0.17 -3.93 -10.34
C ASN A 51 -1.44 -3.37 -9.66
N TYR A 52 -2.63 -3.72 -10.18
CA TYR A 52 -3.89 -3.32 -9.55
C TYR A 52 -4.04 -3.88 -8.14
N ILE A 53 -3.72 -5.16 -7.96
CA ILE A 53 -3.77 -5.83 -6.65
C ILE A 53 -2.84 -5.11 -5.66
N PHE A 54 -1.61 -4.77 -6.09
CA PHE A 54 -0.67 -4.01 -5.26
C PHE A 54 -1.17 -2.64 -4.87
N ILE A 55 -1.78 -1.89 -5.80
CA ILE A 55 -2.35 -0.56 -5.50
C ILE A 55 -3.48 -0.69 -4.48
N ILE A 56 -4.39 -1.64 -4.67
CA ILE A 56 -5.53 -1.86 -3.77
C ILE A 56 -5.05 -2.26 -2.37
N LEU A 57 -4.12 -3.23 -2.28
CA LEU A 57 -3.56 -3.67 -1.00
C LEU A 57 -2.80 -2.54 -0.31
N THR A 58 -2.12 -1.67 -1.06
CA THR A 58 -1.44 -0.48 -0.53
C THR A 58 -2.42 0.52 0.08
N ILE A 59 -3.54 0.80 -0.59
CA ILE A 59 -4.60 1.67 -0.06
C ILE A 59 -5.23 1.04 1.18
N ALA A 60 -5.54 -0.25 1.14
CA ALA A 60 -6.11 -0.96 2.29
C ALA A 60 -5.19 -0.87 3.52
N LYS A 61 -3.88 -1.13 3.35
CA LYS A 61 -2.91 -0.96 4.44
C LYS A 61 -2.88 0.46 4.99
N ALA A 62 -2.84 1.46 4.12
CA ALA A 62 -2.84 2.86 4.54
C ALA A 62 -4.07 3.17 5.40
N TYR A 63 -5.27 2.71 4.98
CA TYR A 63 -6.49 2.85 5.76
C TYR A 63 -6.38 2.19 7.15
N TYR A 64 -5.94 0.93 7.24
CA TYR A 64 -5.77 0.24 8.52
C TYR A 64 -4.76 0.93 9.44
N ILE A 65 -3.66 1.46 8.89
CA ILE A 65 -2.66 2.22 9.66
C ILE A 65 -3.27 3.49 10.23
N MET A 66 -3.95 4.25 9.38
CA MET A 66 -4.58 5.51 9.75
C MET A 66 -5.67 5.33 10.81
N TRP A 67 -6.51 4.30 10.67
CA TRP A 67 -7.60 4.07 11.62
C TRP A 67 -7.09 3.57 12.96
N SER A 68 -6.20 2.56 12.95
CA SER A 68 -5.83 1.84 14.17
C SER A 68 -4.53 2.30 14.83
N PHE A 69 -3.50 2.70 14.08
CA PHE A 69 -2.24 3.16 14.69
C PHE A 69 -2.29 4.65 14.99
N MET A 70 -2.85 5.45 14.08
CA MET A 70 -3.03 6.89 14.31
C MET A 70 -4.27 7.23 15.14
N HIS A 71 -5.03 6.23 15.59
CA HIS A 71 -6.23 6.39 16.45
C HIS A 71 -7.26 7.39 15.90
N LEU A 72 -7.33 7.53 14.57
CA LEU A 72 -8.22 8.51 13.95
C LEU A 72 -9.69 8.15 14.13
N GLU A 73 -10.04 6.92 14.49
CA GLU A 73 -11.41 6.43 14.66
C GLU A 73 -12.31 7.32 15.54
N HIS A 74 -11.77 7.88 16.62
CA HIS A 74 -12.53 8.68 17.60
C HIS A 74 -12.27 10.19 17.47
N GLU A 75 -11.52 10.60 16.44
CA GLU A 75 -11.16 12.00 16.21
C GLU A 75 -12.20 12.76 15.37
N LYS A 76 -12.12 14.09 15.40
CA LYS A 76 -13.02 14.94 14.60
C LYS A 76 -12.81 14.65 13.11
N LYS A 77 -13.92 14.54 12.36
CA LYS A 77 -13.90 14.31 10.89
C LYS A 77 -12.98 15.28 10.12
N SER A 78 -12.90 16.54 10.56
CA SER A 78 -12.00 17.53 9.95
C SER A 78 -10.52 17.14 10.11
N PHE A 79 -10.14 16.66 11.28
CA PHE A 79 -8.78 16.18 11.54
C PHE A 79 -8.47 14.89 10.78
N GLN A 80 -9.43 13.95 10.75
CA GLN A 80 -9.31 12.73 9.96
C GLN A 80 -9.03 13.03 8.48
N TRP A 81 -9.79 13.95 7.87
CA TRP A 81 -9.61 14.33 6.47
C TRP A 81 -8.33 15.13 6.21
N SER A 82 -7.87 15.94 7.17
CA SER A 82 -6.60 16.64 7.04
C SER A 82 -5.42 15.68 6.93
N VAL A 83 -5.46 14.56 7.66
CA VAL A 83 -4.41 13.53 7.57
C VAL A 83 -4.66 12.59 6.39
N ALA A 84 -5.90 12.10 6.23
CA ALA A 84 -6.24 11.10 5.20
C ALA A 84 -6.15 11.66 3.79
N GLY A 85 -6.57 12.91 3.59
CA GLY A 85 -6.49 13.59 2.31
C GLY A 85 -5.05 13.78 1.87
N VAL A 86 -4.17 14.25 2.77
CA VAL A 86 -2.75 14.45 2.46
C VAL A 86 -2.05 13.11 2.19
N LEU A 87 -2.26 12.10 3.04
CA LEU A 87 -1.64 10.79 2.85
C LEU A 87 -2.13 10.11 1.56
N GLY A 88 -3.44 10.14 1.30
CA GLY A 88 -4.04 9.57 0.09
C GLY A 88 -3.55 10.26 -1.18
N PHE A 89 -3.51 11.60 -1.18
CA PHE A 89 -2.95 12.39 -2.27
C PHE A 89 -1.49 12.02 -2.54
N LEU A 90 -0.67 11.97 -1.49
CA LEU A 90 0.74 11.62 -1.59
C LEU A 90 0.93 10.19 -2.14
N CYS A 91 0.15 9.21 -1.68
CA CYS A 91 0.22 7.83 -2.16
C CYS A 91 -0.09 7.74 -3.66
N VAL A 92 -1.19 8.36 -4.12
CA VAL A 92 -1.56 8.33 -5.54
C VAL A 92 -0.52 9.07 -6.40
N TYR A 93 -0.02 10.20 -5.92
CA TYR A 93 1.04 10.96 -6.58
C TYR A 93 2.33 10.13 -6.74
N LEU A 94 2.80 9.48 -5.68
CA LEU A 94 4.01 8.63 -5.74
C LEU A 94 3.84 7.43 -6.65
N ILE A 95 2.70 6.74 -6.61
CA ILE A 95 2.40 5.62 -7.51
C ILE A 95 2.48 6.08 -8.97
N THR A 96 1.91 7.26 -9.26
CA THR A 96 1.90 7.84 -10.61
C THR A 96 3.33 8.14 -11.08
N LEU A 97 4.14 8.76 -10.21
CA LEU A 97 5.54 9.11 -10.50
C LEU A 97 6.35 7.84 -10.81
N VAL A 98 6.24 6.81 -9.95
CA VAL A 98 6.98 5.54 -10.14
C VAL A 98 6.55 4.82 -11.42
N LEU A 99 5.26 4.85 -11.78
CA LEU A 99 4.80 4.24 -13.04
C LEU A 99 5.32 4.98 -14.28
N ILE A 100 5.34 6.32 -14.25
CA ILE A 100 5.88 7.13 -15.35
C ILE A 100 7.38 6.88 -15.52
N GLU A 101 8.14 6.98 -14.43
CA GLU A 101 9.59 6.76 -14.44
C GLU A 101 9.93 5.32 -14.84
N GLY A 102 9.19 4.33 -14.32
CA GLY A 102 9.37 2.94 -14.69
C GLY A 102 9.15 2.68 -16.18
N ASN A 103 8.12 3.30 -16.77
CA ASN A 103 7.84 3.16 -18.20
C ASN A 103 8.89 3.90 -19.05
N TYR A 104 9.31 5.10 -18.62
CA TYR A 104 10.37 5.84 -19.30
C TYR A 104 11.69 5.05 -19.34
N ILE A 105 12.09 4.47 -18.20
CA ILE A 105 13.28 3.62 -18.11
C ILE A 105 13.15 2.40 -19.03
N TYR A 106 11.98 1.76 -19.07
CA TYR A 106 11.71 0.63 -19.96
C TYR A 106 11.89 1.01 -21.43
N ASP A 107 11.33 2.14 -21.86
CA ASP A 107 11.45 2.63 -23.23
C ASP A 107 12.91 2.97 -23.60
N VAL A 108 13.66 3.57 -22.68
CA VAL A 108 15.10 3.86 -22.88
C VAL A 108 15.91 2.58 -23.05
N PHE A 109 15.65 1.53 -22.25
CA PHE A 109 16.32 0.24 -22.38
C PHE A 109 15.95 -0.50 -23.68
N GLN A 110 14.71 -0.34 -24.15
CA GLN A 110 14.24 -0.96 -25.39
C GLN A 110 14.77 -0.25 -26.65
N SER A 111 14.88 1.08 -26.60
CA SER A 111 15.25 1.93 -27.74
C SER A 111 16.74 2.26 -27.84
N SER A 112 17.51 2.13 -26.75
CA SER A 112 18.96 2.36 -26.78
C SER A 112 19.69 1.23 -27.49
N GLN A 113 20.30 1.55 -28.62
CA GLN A 113 21.38 0.74 -29.20
C GLN A 113 22.59 0.81 -28.24
N TYR A 114 23.01 -0.31 -27.65
CA TYR A 114 24.25 -0.40 -26.88
C TYR A 114 25.44 -0.12 -27.80
N LYS A 115 25.75 1.15 -28.02
CA LYS A 115 26.91 1.56 -28.79
C LYS A 115 28.10 1.48 -27.83
N TRP A 116 28.69 0.28 -27.76
CA TRP A 116 30.00 0.10 -27.16
C TRP A 116 30.97 0.99 -27.94
N ILE A 117 31.26 2.17 -27.37
CA ILE A 117 32.35 3.01 -27.84
C ILE A 117 33.65 2.36 -27.38
N PHE A 118 34.17 1.46 -28.20
CA PHE A 118 35.59 1.12 -28.17
C PHE A 118 36.38 2.26 -28.83
#